data_AF-A0A838UYZ9-F1
#
_entry.id   AF-A0A838UYZ9-F1
#
_cell.length_a   1.000
_cell.length_b   1.000
_cell.length_c   1.000
_cell.angle_alpha   90.00
_cell.angle_beta   90.00
_cell.angle_gamma   90.00
#
_symmetry.space_group_name_H-M   'P 1'
#
loop_
_entity.id
_entity.type
_entity.pdbx_description
1 polymer ?
#
loop_
_entity_poly.entity_id
_entity_poly.type
_entity_poly.pdbx_seq_one_letter_code
_entity_poly.pdbx_strand_id
1 'polypeptide(L)'
;MHDDITDVPGIRVGHDTYEEARTGCTVVLCDTQPTVGGVDVRGGAPGTRETDLLNPTCTVNEVHAVVLTGGSAFGLDAATGVMRMLEARGIGFATSVARIPVVPAAVIFDLAVGRSDIRPDAASGERAVAMATSGPVAQG
;
A
#
# COMPACT_ATOMS: atom_id res chain seq x y z
N MET A 1 -13.57 0.90 19.39
CA MET A 1 -13.74 -0.32 18.60
C MET A 1 -14.67 0.02 17.46
N HIS A 2 -14.17 -0.06 16.23
CA HIS A 2 -14.80 0.33 14.99
C HIS A 2 -15.32 -0.87 14.18
N ASP A 3 -14.98 -2.09 14.60
CA ASP A 3 -15.24 -3.35 13.88
C ASP A 3 -14.53 -3.38 12.52
N ASP A 4 -13.28 -2.89 12.49
CA ASP A 4 -12.45 -2.81 11.30
C ASP A 4 -10.95 -3.00 11.62
N ILE A 5 -10.09 -2.87 10.61
CA ILE A 5 -8.65 -3.13 10.74
C ILE A 5 -7.91 -2.11 11.63
N THR A 6 -8.43 -0.90 11.83
CA THR A 6 -7.78 0.12 12.67
C THR A 6 -7.99 -0.11 14.16
N ASP A 7 -8.84 -1.08 14.53
CA ASP A 7 -8.92 -1.57 15.92
C ASP A 7 -7.61 -2.23 16.38
N VAL A 8 -6.74 -2.64 15.45
CA VAL A 8 -5.35 -3.03 15.75
C VAL A 8 -4.52 -1.74 15.97
N PRO A 9 -4.00 -1.49 17.18
CA PRO A 9 -3.25 -0.27 17.46
C PRO A 9 -2.05 -0.11 16.52
N GLY A 10 -1.88 1.10 16.00
CA GLY A 10 -0.77 1.45 15.10
C GLY A 10 -1.04 1.21 13.61
N ILE A 11 -2.16 0.56 13.26
CA ILE A 11 -2.63 0.50 11.87
C ILE A 11 -3.40 1.77 11.52
N ARG A 12 -3.09 2.34 10.35
CA ARG A 12 -3.87 3.43 9.76
C ARG A 12 -4.26 3.07 8.33
N VAL A 13 -5.42 3.52 7.89
CA VAL A 13 -5.90 3.26 6.52
C VAL A 13 -6.26 4.56 5.85
N GLY A 14 -5.84 4.71 4.60
CA GLY A 14 -6.23 5.81 3.72
C GLY A 14 -6.54 5.33 2.31
N HIS A 15 -7.42 6.07 1.64
CA HIS A 15 -7.92 5.75 0.31
C HIS A 15 -7.72 6.96 -0.62
N ASP A 16 -7.49 6.69 -1.89
CA ASP A 16 -7.62 7.65 -2.98
C ASP A 16 -8.48 7.02 -4.07
N THR A 17 -9.61 7.64 -4.40
CA THR A 17 -10.66 7.06 -5.25
C THR A 17 -10.92 7.94 -6.46
N TYR A 18 -10.91 7.34 -7.65
CA TYR A 18 -11.34 7.96 -8.90
C TYR A 18 -12.75 7.47 -9.24
N GLU A 19 -13.78 8.16 -8.77
CA GLU A 19 -15.18 7.74 -8.94
C GLU A 19 -15.58 7.55 -10.41
N GLU A 20 -15.24 8.50 -11.28
CA GLU A 20 -15.56 8.44 -12.72
C GLU A 20 -14.88 7.26 -13.42
N ALA A 21 -13.64 6.96 -13.02
CA ALA A 21 -12.86 5.88 -13.60
C ALA A 21 -13.13 4.51 -12.95
N ARG A 22 -13.85 4.50 -11.81
CA ARG A 22 -14.17 3.32 -10.99
C ARG A 22 -12.92 2.54 -10.59
N THR A 23 -11.89 3.26 -10.18
CA THR A 23 -10.61 2.73 -9.71
C THR A 23 -10.10 3.54 -8.52
N GLY A 24 -9.02 3.11 -7.89
CA GLY A 24 -8.41 3.79 -6.75
C GLY A 24 -7.31 2.98 -6.12
N CYS A 25 -6.72 3.50 -5.05
CA CYS A 25 -5.79 2.76 -4.21
C CYS A 25 -6.12 2.91 -2.72
N THR A 26 -5.77 1.89 -1.96
CA THR A 26 -5.86 1.83 -0.51
C THR A 26 -4.47 1.57 0.04
N VAL A 27 -4.10 2.33 1.07
CA VAL A 27 -2.84 2.17 1.77
C VAL A 27 -3.14 1.81 3.21
N VAL A 28 -2.65 0.65 3.64
CA VAL A 28 -2.57 0.26 5.05
C VAL A 28 -1.19 0.68 5.54
N LEU A 29 -1.13 1.72 6.37
CA LEU A 29 0.11 2.22 6.96
C LEU A 29 0.43 1.50 8.26
N CYS A 30 1.68 1.08 8.37
CA CYS A 30 2.26 0.40 9.53
C CYS A 30 3.45 1.25 10.04
N ASP A 31 3.23 2.55 10.21
CA ASP A 31 4.32 3.54 10.27
C ASP A 31 4.54 4.13 11.68
N THR A 32 3.77 3.68 12.67
CA THR A 32 3.90 4.13 14.07
C THR A 32 4.62 3.14 14.98
N GLN A 33 4.75 1.87 14.56
CA GLN A 33 5.41 0.82 15.33
C GLN A 33 5.96 -0.28 14.40
N PRO A 34 7.00 -1.03 14.82
CA PRO A 34 7.51 -2.17 14.05
C PRO A 34 6.40 -3.18 13.75
N THR A 35 6.24 -3.54 12.48
CA THR A 35 5.17 -4.43 12.01
C THR A 35 5.76 -5.51 11.13
N VAL A 36 5.66 -6.77 11.57
CA VAL A 36 6.19 -7.92 10.82
C VAL A 36 5.29 -8.21 9.61
N GLY A 37 5.89 -8.44 8.45
CA GLY A 37 5.19 -8.76 7.20
C GLY A 37 5.40 -10.19 6.73
N GLY A 38 4.41 -10.71 6.01
CA GLY A 38 4.44 -11.99 5.30
C GLY A 38 3.41 -11.95 4.18
N VAL A 39 3.57 -12.78 3.14
CA VAL A 39 2.62 -12.84 2.02
C VAL A 39 2.43 -14.24 1.49
N ASP A 40 1.21 -14.54 1.06
CA ASP A 40 0.84 -15.76 0.32
C ASP A 40 0.07 -15.33 -0.94
N VAL A 41 0.66 -15.62 -2.11
CA VAL A 41 0.08 -15.26 -3.42
C VAL A 41 -0.44 -16.53 -4.08
N ARG A 42 -1.78 -16.64 -4.18
CA ARG A 42 -2.45 -17.87 -4.64
C ARG A 42 -3.11 -17.78 -6.01
N GLY A 43 -3.22 -16.57 -6.58
CA GLY A 43 -3.78 -16.35 -7.92
C GLY A 43 -2.81 -16.78 -9.03
N GLY A 44 -3.33 -17.26 -10.17
CA GLY A 44 -2.52 -17.73 -11.30
C GLY A 44 -1.89 -16.63 -12.17
N ALA A 45 -2.33 -15.38 -12.01
CA ALA A 45 -1.80 -14.22 -12.73
C ALA A 45 -1.65 -13.01 -11.79
N PRO A 46 -0.72 -13.08 -10.81
CA PRO A 46 -0.56 -12.01 -9.84
C PRO A 46 0.12 -10.79 -10.46
N GLY A 47 -0.30 -9.60 -10.01
CA GLY A 47 0.45 -8.36 -10.18
C GLY A 47 0.87 -7.86 -8.80
N THR A 48 2.14 -7.99 -8.47
CA THR A 48 2.67 -7.69 -7.14
C THR A 48 3.97 -6.90 -7.20
N ARG A 49 4.31 -6.25 -6.08
CA ARG A 49 5.58 -5.58 -5.83
C ARG A 49 6.12 -6.00 -4.46
N GLU A 50 7.44 -6.20 -4.38
CA GLU A 50 8.20 -6.44 -3.13
C GLU A 50 7.77 -7.66 -2.30
N THR A 51 7.09 -8.62 -2.92
CA THR A 51 6.66 -9.87 -2.24
C THR A 51 7.81 -10.78 -1.85
N ASP A 52 8.89 -10.84 -2.64
CA ASP A 52 10.06 -11.69 -2.35
C ASP A 52 10.76 -11.29 -1.05
N LEU A 53 10.73 -9.99 -0.70
CA LEU A 53 11.33 -9.48 0.53
C LEU A 53 10.60 -9.96 1.79
N LEU A 54 9.33 -10.38 1.65
CA LEU A 54 8.51 -10.90 2.75
C LEU A 54 8.72 -12.40 3.01
N ASN A 55 9.67 -13.02 2.31
CA ASN A 55 10.07 -14.39 2.63
C ASN A 55 10.72 -14.39 4.03
N PRO A 56 10.30 -15.30 4.96
CA PRO A 56 10.85 -15.35 6.32
C PRO A 56 12.35 -15.65 6.40
N THR A 57 13.00 -16.05 5.30
CA THR A 57 14.46 -16.24 5.25
C THR A 57 15.23 -14.95 4.86
N CYS A 58 14.53 -13.88 4.48
CA CYS A 58 15.14 -12.59 4.15
C CYS A 58 15.48 -11.80 5.42
N THR A 59 16.48 -10.92 5.31
CA THR A 59 16.95 -10.08 6.43
C THR A 59 15.92 -9.07 6.90
N VAL A 60 15.09 -8.57 5.99
CA VAL A 60 14.06 -7.57 6.27
C VAL A 60 12.77 -8.31 6.60
N ASN A 61 12.25 -8.09 7.81
CA ASN A 61 11.01 -8.71 8.29
C ASN A 61 9.92 -7.68 8.60
N GLU A 62 10.22 -6.39 8.53
CA GLU A 62 9.28 -5.30 8.82
C GLU A 62 8.72 -4.66 7.55
N VAL A 63 7.41 -4.42 7.55
CA VAL A 63 6.70 -3.65 6.52
C VAL A 63 6.28 -2.30 7.07
N HIS A 64 6.31 -1.27 6.23
CA HIS A 64 5.98 0.10 6.63
C HIS A 64 4.63 0.55 6.06
N ALA A 65 4.21 -0.07 4.95
CA ALA A 65 2.87 0.05 4.41
C ALA A 65 2.57 -1.14 3.48
N VAL A 66 1.29 -1.39 3.23
CA VAL A 66 0.81 -2.29 2.16
C VAL A 66 -0.12 -1.51 1.24
N VAL A 67 0.04 -1.69 -0.07
CA VAL A 67 -0.76 -1.01 -1.09
C VAL A 67 -1.66 -1.99 -1.83
N LEU A 68 -2.96 -1.73 -1.84
CA LEU A 68 -3.95 -2.44 -2.65
C LEU A 68 -4.47 -1.46 -3.68
N THR A 69 -4.39 -1.80 -4.97
CA THR A 69 -4.62 -0.82 -6.03
C THR A 69 -5.34 -1.41 -7.24
N GLY A 70 -6.18 -0.59 -7.85
CA GLY A 70 -6.75 -0.85 -9.17
C GLY A 70 -5.74 -0.65 -10.30
N GLY A 71 -6.22 -0.57 -11.53
CA GLY A 71 -5.40 -0.25 -12.70
C GLY A 71 -4.52 -1.39 -13.21
N SER A 72 -4.70 -2.62 -12.71
CA SER A 72 -3.82 -3.76 -13.02
C SER A 72 -2.34 -3.42 -12.75
N ALA A 73 -1.40 -4.01 -13.49
CA ALA A 73 0.03 -3.81 -13.28
C ALA A 73 0.48 -2.33 -13.33
N PHE A 74 -0.25 -1.46 -14.04
CA PHE A 74 0.03 -0.02 -14.05
C PHE A 74 -0.14 0.62 -12.66
N GLY A 75 -1.12 0.16 -11.89
CA GLY A 75 -1.43 0.70 -10.56
C GLY A 75 -0.36 0.45 -9.52
N LEU A 76 0.61 -0.45 -9.78
CA LEU A 76 1.77 -0.67 -8.91
C LEU A 76 2.59 0.61 -8.70
N ASP A 77 2.48 1.61 -9.59
CA ASP A 77 3.12 2.91 -9.41
C ASP A 77 2.61 3.67 -8.17
N ALA A 78 1.40 3.38 -7.68
CA ALA A 78 0.93 3.95 -6.41
C ALA A 78 1.87 3.65 -5.24
N ALA A 79 2.54 2.49 -5.23
CA ALA A 79 3.53 2.15 -4.21
C ALA A 79 4.74 3.10 -4.22
N THR A 80 5.12 3.65 -5.38
CA THR A 80 6.19 4.64 -5.51
C THR A 80 5.90 5.89 -4.66
N GLY A 81 4.66 6.38 -4.69
CA GLY A 81 4.25 7.53 -3.90
C GLY A 81 4.27 7.27 -2.40
N VAL A 82 3.82 6.08 -2.00
CA VAL A 82 3.86 5.65 -0.60
C VAL A 82 5.30 5.57 -0.09
N MET A 83 6.22 4.99 -0.88
CA MET A 83 7.65 4.97 -0.55
C MET A 83 8.21 6.39 -0.36
N ARG A 84 7.93 7.32 -1.28
CA ARG A 84 8.39 8.72 -1.16
C ARG A 84 7.92 9.38 0.14
N MET A 85 6.65 9.20 0.49
CA MET A 85 6.09 9.76 1.72
C MET A 85 6.74 9.18 2.98
N LEU A 86 6.99 7.86 3.00
CA LEU A 86 7.64 7.21 4.13
C LEU A 86 9.11 7.62 4.25
N GLU A 87 9.83 7.67 3.12
CA GLU A 87 11.23 8.14 3.07
C GLU A 87 11.34 9.59 3.58
N ALA A 88 10.47 10.49 3.11
CA ALA A 88 10.44 11.88 3.56
C ALA A 88 10.14 12.02 5.07
N ARG A 89 9.48 11.03 5.67
CA ARG A 89 9.21 10.95 7.12
C ARG A 89 10.32 10.24 7.90
N GLY A 90 11.37 9.75 7.22
CA GLY A 90 12.44 8.98 7.84
C GLY A 90 11.99 7.58 8.30
N ILE A 91 10.98 7.01 7.65
CA ILE A 91 10.40 5.70 7.98
C ILE A 91 10.87 4.68 6.94
N GLY A 92 11.38 3.54 7.39
CA GLY A 92 11.99 2.53 6.52
C GLY A 92 13.01 1.67 7.25
N PHE A 93 13.45 0.59 6.61
CA PHE A 93 14.53 -0.26 7.09
C PHE A 93 15.85 0.53 7.08
N ALA A 94 16.53 0.62 8.22
CA ALA A 94 17.76 1.39 8.36
C ALA A 94 18.94 0.62 7.76
N THR A 95 19.52 1.15 6.69
CA THR A 95 20.79 0.67 6.11
C THR A 95 21.94 1.59 6.56
N SER A 96 23.17 1.28 6.13
CA SER A 96 24.33 2.14 6.38
C SER A 96 24.30 3.47 5.63
N VAL A 97 23.47 3.62 4.59
CA VAL A 97 23.47 4.79 3.69
C VAL A 97 22.14 5.53 3.64
N ALA A 98 21.03 4.84 3.87
CA ALA A 98 19.68 5.40 3.79
C ALA A 98 18.67 4.56 4.59
N ARG A 99 17.48 5.11 4.80
CA ARG A 99 16.31 4.34 5.27
C ARG A 99 15.46 3.96 4.07
N ILE A 100 15.22 2.66 3.88
CA ILE A 100 14.51 2.12 2.72
C ILE A 100 13.11 1.66 3.15
N PRO A 101 12.05 2.37 2.79
CA PRO A 101 10.68 1.91 3.03
C PRO A 101 10.44 0.56 2.36
N VAL A 102 9.74 -0.32 3.06
CA VAL A 102 9.30 -1.62 2.55
C VAL A 102 7.81 -1.51 2.31
N VAL A 103 7.41 -1.49 1.03
CA VAL A 103 6.03 -1.21 0.61
C VAL A 103 5.56 -2.28 -0.39
N PRO A 104 5.17 -3.46 0.12
CA PRO A 104 4.55 -4.49 -0.71
C PRO A 104 3.24 -3.98 -1.32
N ALA A 105 2.97 -4.37 -2.56
CA ALA A 105 1.74 -3.99 -3.25
C ALA A 105 1.14 -5.15 -4.01
N ALA A 106 -0.18 -5.13 -4.16
CA ALA A 106 -0.95 -6.06 -4.98
C ALA A 106 -2.04 -5.32 -5.75
N VAL A 107 -2.31 -5.79 -6.97
CA VAL A 107 -3.26 -5.14 -7.88
C VAL A 107 -4.50 -5.99 -8.14
N ILE A 108 -5.60 -5.33 -8.48
CA ILE A 108 -6.75 -5.95 -9.13
C ILE A 108 -6.88 -5.46 -10.59
N PHE A 109 -7.60 -6.23 -11.40
CA PHE A 109 -7.96 -5.81 -12.76
C PHE A 109 -9.34 -5.17 -12.76
N ASP A 110 -9.40 -3.84 -12.88
CA ASP A 110 -10.63 -3.04 -12.96
C ASP A 110 -10.72 -2.22 -14.27
N LEU A 111 -9.77 -2.39 -15.18
CA LEU A 111 -9.67 -1.62 -16.44
C LEU A 111 -10.90 -1.75 -17.35
N ALA A 112 -11.72 -2.78 -17.15
CA ALA A 112 -12.96 -3.02 -17.91
C ALA A 112 -14.22 -2.45 -17.24
N VAL A 113 -14.12 -1.87 -16.04
CA VAL A 113 -15.28 -1.42 -15.25
C VAL A 113 -15.62 0.05 -15.51
N GLY A 114 -14.60 0.90 -15.63
CA GLY A 114 -14.74 2.33 -15.91
C GLY A 114 -13.78 2.79 -16.99
N ARG A 115 -13.00 3.83 -16.71
CA ARG A 115 -12.08 4.44 -17.68
C ARG A 115 -10.69 3.84 -17.57
N SER A 116 -10.29 3.02 -18.54
CA SER A 116 -8.98 2.34 -18.56
C SER A 116 -7.77 3.29 -18.72
N ASP A 117 -8.01 4.54 -19.12
CA ASP A 117 -7.00 5.58 -19.32
C ASP A 117 -6.72 6.41 -18.06
N ILE A 118 -7.55 6.29 -17.01
CA ILE A 118 -7.34 6.89 -15.69
C ILE A 118 -7.05 5.77 -14.70
N ARG A 119 -5.90 5.82 -14.03
CA ARG A 119 -5.41 4.72 -13.18
C ARG A 119 -4.64 5.30 -11.98
N PRO A 120 -4.55 4.57 -10.86
CA PRO A 120 -3.68 4.95 -9.76
C PRO A 120 -2.21 5.09 -10.21
N ASP A 121 -1.58 6.13 -9.73
CA ASP A 121 -0.19 6.52 -9.98
C ASP A 121 0.51 6.86 -8.66
N ALA A 122 1.78 7.28 -8.70
CA ALA A 122 2.50 7.71 -7.51
C ALA A 122 1.75 8.80 -6.72
N ALA A 123 1.16 9.80 -7.37
CA ALA A 123 0.43 10.87 -6.67
C ALA A 123 -0.81 10.33 -5.94
N SER A 124 -1.45 9.28 -6.46
CA SER A 124 -2.56 8.58 -5.82
C SER A 124 -2.11 7.94 -4.50
N GLY A 125 -0.95 7.27 -4.51
CA GLY A 125 -0.35 6.71 -3.29
C GLY A 125 0.01 7.78 -2.25
N GLU A 126 0.54 8.93 -2.67
CA GLU A 126 0.84 10.06 -1.79
C GLU A 126 -0.43 10.60 -1.12
N ARG A 127 -1.52 10.78 -1.87
CA ARG A 127 -2.83 11.23 -1.35
C ARG A 127 -3.43 10.21 -0.38
N ALA A 128 -3.40 8.93 -0.71
CA ALA A 128 -3.90 7.88 0.19
C ALA A 128 -3.13 7.87 1.53
N VAL A 129 -1.80 8.07 1.50
CA VAL A 129 -0.99 8.23 2.73
C VAL A 129 -1.35 9.49 3.52
N ALA A 130 -1.65 10.59 2.84
CA ALA A 130 -2.06 11.84 3.50
C ALA A 130 -3.44 11.71 4.17
N MET A 131 -4.34 10.91 3.59
CA MET A 131 -5.69 10.64 4.13
C MET A 131 -5.72 9.54 5.19
N ALA A 132 -4.60 8.88 5.48
CA ALA A 132 -4.58 7.71 6.34
C ALA A 132 -4.83 8.05 7.83
N THR A 133 -5.87 7.44 8.42
CA THR A 133 -6.25 7.66 9.83
C THR A 133 -6.36 6.34 10.61
N SER A 134 -6.33 6.43 11.95
CA SER A 134 -6.63 5.33 12.87
C SER A 134 -8.10 5.33 13.34
N GLY A 135 -8.97 6.10 12.67
CA GLY A 135 -10.40 6.14 12.96
C GLY A 135 -11.18 5.05 12.22
N PRO A 136 -12.53 5.13 12.25
CA PRO A 136 -13.38 4.25 11.44
C PRO A 136 -12.97 4.30 9.96
N VAL A 137 -12.77 3.14 9.36
CA VAL A 137 -12.36 3.03 7.95
C VAL A 137 -13.58 3.26 7.05
N ALA A 138 -13.42 4.13 6.04
CA ALA A 138 -14.46 4.33 5.05
C ALA A 138 -14.67 3.04 4.23
N GLN A 139 -15.92 2.60 4.17
CA GLN A 139 -16.34 1.42 3.41
C GLN A 139 -17.09 1.86 2.15
N GLY A 140 -17.18 0.97 1.16
CA GLY A 140 -17.91 1.18 -0.10
C GLY A 140 -19.03 0.16 -0.26
#